data_AF-A0AAC9NB11-F1
#
_entry.id   AF-A0AAC9NB11-F1
#
_cell.length_a   1.000
_cell.length_b   1.000
_cell.length_c   1.000
_cell.angle_alpha   90.00
_cell.angle_beta   90.00
_cell.angle_gamma   90.00
#
_symmetry.space_group_name_H-M   'P 1'
#
loop_
_entity.id
_entity.type
_entity.pdbx_description
1 polymer ?
#
loop_
_entity_poly.entity_id
_entity_poly.type
_entity_poly.pdbx_seq_one_letter_code
_entity_poly.pdbx_strand_id
1 'polypeptide(L)'
;MAEKIGLQTLIDRSIRNMGAGINSVVKESAIEMIKQAYKEGIYVQITSGYRSFAEQNKLYAQGRTAPGKIVTNAKGGQSNHNYGLAIDYVLLSEDGKKALWTVNEKWRRVAQIGKSLGFSWGGDWKSFKDYPHLEMMGGLTLSQLQAGKRPVLVSLLSNKVSAKPIKTSPIKSSPSKSTSKPKTNTSKKTYNLPSGILKVTKPLTKGAGVKAVQEALSALFFYPEKGAKNHGVDGYYGLKTADAVKRFQLMNGLTADGIYGPKTKKAIEKSLK
;
A
#
# COMPACT_ATOMS: atom_id res chain seq x y z
N MET A 1 9.45 23.48 10.08
CA MET A 1 9.01 22.73 8.88
C MET A 1 9.00 21.25 9.23
N ALA A 2 8.01 20.47 8.76
CA ALA A 2 8.04 19.03 8.99
C ALA A 2 9.22 18.42 8.23
N GLU A 3 9.95 17.50 8.87
CA GLU A 3 11.06 16.81 8.23
C GLU A 3 10.56 15.96 7.06
N LYS A 4 11.13 16.20 5.89
CA LYS A 4 10.83 15.47 4.65
C LYS A 4 11.32 14.03 4.78
N ILE A 5 10.52 13.06 4.32
CA ILE A 5 10.91 11.65 4.33
C ILE A 5 12.19 11.45 3.51
N GLY A 6 13.18 10.79 4.11
CA GLY A 6 14.43 10.46 3.44
C GLY A 6 14.22 9.45 2.30
N LEU A 7 14.97 9.65 1.21
CA LEU A 7 14.99 8.72 0.07
C LEU A 7 15.29 7.28 0.50
N GLN A 8 16.29 7.08 1.38
CA GLN A 8 16.66 5.75 1.83
C GLN A 8 15.50 5.08 2.59
N THR A 9 14.76 5.84 3.39
CA THR A 9 13.57 5.33 4.08
C THR A 9 12.51 4.82 3.11
N LEU A 10 12.27 5.53 1.99
CA LEU A 10 11.35 5.08 0.94
C LEU A 10 11.84 3.78 0.29
N ILE A 11 13.13 3.70 -0.01
CA ILE A 11 13.76 2.52 -0.62
C ILE A 11 13.64 1.32 0.32
N ASP A 12 14.02 1.45 1.60
CA ASP A 12 14.01 0.35 2.55
C ASP A 12 12.61 -0.19 2.82
N ARG A 13 11.62 0.71 2.98
CA ARG A 13 10.21 0.32 3.10
C ARG A 13 9.73 -0.43 1.85
N SER A 14 10.12 0.06 0.68
CA SER A 14 9.75 -0.54 -0.59
C SER A 14 10.37 -1.92 -0.79
N ILE A 15 11.66 -2.09 -0.49
CA ILE A 15 12.35 -3.39 -0.56
C ILE A 15 11.67 -4.42 0.34
N ARG A 16 11.28 -4.05 1.57
CA ARG A 16 10.55 -4.95 2.46
C ARG A 16 9.23 -5.42 1.85
N ASN A 17 8.50 -4.53 1.18
CA ASN A 17 7.21 -4.83 0.56
C ASN A 17 7.34 -5.57 -0.78
N MET A 18 8.50 -5.53 -1.43
CA MET A 18 8.73 -6.27 -2.67
C MET A 18 8.77 -7.79 -2.47
N GLY A 19 9.10 -8.26 -1.27
CA GLY A 19 9.22 -9.69 -0.98
C GLY A 19 10.47 -10.35 -1.58
N ALA A 20 10.90 -11.47 -0.99
CA ALA A 20 12.15 -12.12 -1.37
C ALA A 20 12.13 -12.79 -2.77
N GLY A 21 10.94 -13.13 -3.29
CA GLY A 21 10.78 -13.74 -4.60
C GLY A 21 10.68 -12.75 -5.76
N ILE A 22 10.95 -11.46 -5.53
CA ILE A 22 10.93 -10.44 -6.59
C ILE A 22 12.08 -10.68 -7.58
N ASN A 23 11.83 -10.49 -8.87
CA ASN A 23 12.90 -10.53 -9.88
C ASN A 23 13.90 -9.38 -9.65
N SER A 24 15.18 -9.65 -9.83
CA SER A 24 16.25 -8.69 -9.56
C SER A 24 16.15 -7.42 -10.42
N VAL A 25 15.81 -7.54 -11.71
CA VAL A 25 15.63 -6.41 -12.62
C VAL A 25 14.40 -5.59 -12.23
N VAL A 26 13.30 -6.25 -11.85
CA VAL A 26 12.10 -5.58 -11.33
C VAL A 26 12.41 -4.78 -10.08
N LYS A 27 13.13 -5.38 -9.13
CA LYS A 27 13.58 -4.71 -7.90
C LYS A 27 14.47 -3.50 -8.20
N GLU A 28 15.47 -3.67 -9.06
CA GLU A 28 16.42 -2.62 -9.43
C GLU A 28 15.70 -1.43 -10.09
N SER A 29 14.84 -1.71 -11.08
CA SER A 29 14.04 -0.69 -11.77
C SER A 29 13.05 -0.01 -10.84
N ALA A 30 12.44 -0.72 -9.89
CA ALA A 30 11.56 -0.11 -8.90
C ALA A 30 12.30 0.85 -7.95
N ILE A 31 13.52 0.47 -7.52
CA ILE A 31 14.39 1.34 -6.72
C ILE A 31 14.77 2.59 -7.52
N GLU A 32 15.14 2.43 -8.80
CA GLU A 32 15.47 3.58 -9.64
C GLU A 32 14.25 4.48 -9.90
N MET A 33 13.05 3.90 -10.06
CA MET A 33 11.81 4.65 -10.17
C MET A 33 11.59 5.55 -8.94
N ILE A 34 11.80 5.01 -7.73
CA ILE A 34 11.71 5.79 -6.47
C ILE A 34 12.74 6.92 -6.48
N LYS A 35 13.99 6.65 -6.88
CA LYS A 35 15.06 7.66 -6.94
C LYS A 35 14.72 8.79 -7.92
N GLN A 36 14.25 8.48 -9.12
CA GLN A 36 13.89 9.49 -10.13
C GLN A 36 12.66 10.30 -9.69
N ALA A 37 11.63 9.64 -9.16
CA ALA A 37 10.46 10.32 -8.62
C ALA A 37 10.83 11.25 -7.46
N TYR A 38 11.73 10.82 -6.57
CA TYR A 38 12.18 11.63 -5.44
C TYR A 38 12.92 12.91 -5.88
N LYS A 39 13.72 12.84 -6.95
CA LYS A 39 14.37 14.02 -7.56
C LYS A 39 13.34 15.04 -8.08
N GLU A 40 12.16 14.57 -8.46
CA GLU A 40 11.03 15.42 -8.90
C GLU A 40 10.10 15.84 -7.74
N GLY A 41 10.47 15.56 -6.49
CA GLY A 41 9.63 15.88 -5.32
C GLY A 41 8.37 15.01 -5.22
N ILE A 42 8.41 13.81 -5.78
CA ILE A 42 7.34 12.81 -5.72
C ILE A 42 7.79 11.64 -4.84
N TYR A 43 7.12 11.47 -3.70
CA TYR A 43 7.49 10.47 -2.70
C TYR A 43 6.76 9.16 -2.98
N VAL A 44 7.46 8.16 -3.50
CA VAL A 44 6.88 6.88 -3.91
C VAL A 44 7.29 5.79 -2.94
N GLN A 45 6.35 4.92 -2.58
CA GLN A 45 6.63 3.70 -1.84
C GLN A 45 5.96 2.51 -2.52
N ILE A 46 6.69 1.40 -2.66
CA ILE A 46 6.11 0.13 -3.10
C ILE A 46 5.29 -0.46 -1.96
N THR A 47 4.06 -0.86 -2.24
CA THR A 47 3.12 -1.44 -1.27
C THR A 47 3.03 -2.95 -1.37
N SER A 48 3.38 -3.54 -2.51
CA SER A 48 3.33 -4.97 -2.76
C SER A 48 4.29 -5.34 -3.90
N GLY A 49 4.90 -6.52 -3.83
CA GLY A 49 5.69 -7.11 -4.91
C GLY A 49 5.37 -8.59 -5.04
N TYR A 50 6.36 -9.46 -4.85
CA TYR A 50 6.17 -10.90 -4.90
C TYR A 50 5.17 -11.41 -3.85
N ARG A 51 4.26 -12.28 -4.29
CA ARG A 51 3.41 -13.12 -3.43
C ARG A 51 3.40 -14.53 -3.95
N SER A 52 3.77 -15.52 -3.15
CA SER A 52 3.71 -16.93 -3.52
C SER A 52 2.30 -17.39 -3.91
N PHE A 53 2.21 -18.55 -4.58
CA PHE A 53 0.92 -19.11 -5.00
C PHE A 53 0.01 -19.40 -3.79
N ALA A 54 0.61 -19.87 -2.69
CA ALA A 54 -0.11 -20.13 -1.45
C ALA A 54 -0.66 -18.84 -0.82
N GLU A 55 0.14 -17.77 -0.79
CA GLU A 55 -0.30 -16.46 -0.28
C GLU A 55 -1.41 -15.86 -1.15
N GLN A 56 -1.30 -16.00 -2.48
CA GLN A 56 -2.35 -15.58 -3.41
C GLN A 56 -3.64 -16.38 -3.22
N ASN A 57 -3.56 -17.70 -3.04
CA ASN A 57 -4.74 -18.52 -2.75
C ASN A 57 -5.41 -18.13 -1.43
N LYS A 58 -4.62 -17.77 -0.40
CA LYS A 58 -5.16 -17.22 0.85
C LYS A 58 -5.92 -15.91 0.62
N LEU A 59 -5.43 -15.03 -0.26
CA LEU A 59 -6.11 -13.80 -0.62
C LEU A 59 -7.35 -14.04 -1.50
N TYR A 60 -7.29 -14.98 -2.44
CA TYR A 60 -8.43 -15.39 -3.27
C TYR A 60 -9.56 -15.97 -2.43
N ALA A 61 -9.21 -16.73 -1.38
CA ALA A 61 -10.18 -17.30 -0.46
C ALA A 61 -10.97 -16.22 0.29
N GLN A 62 -10.42 -15.02 0.51
CA GLN A 62 -11.11 -13.94 1.22
C GLN A 62 -12.40 -13.53 0.52
N GLY A 63 -13.50 -13.55 1.25
CA GLY A 63 -14.84 -13.28 0.74
C GLY A 63 -15.42 -14.41 -0.11
N ARG A 64 -14.77 -15.57 -0.18
CA ARG A 64 -15.23 -16.79 -0.86
C ARG A 64 -15.31 -17.96 0.11
N THR A 65 -14.16 -18.53 0.47
CA THR A 65 -14.01 -19.68 1.37
C THR A 65 -13.32 -19.31 2.69
N ALA A 66 -12.83 -18.08 2.81
CA ALA A 66 -12.31 -17.48 4.02
C ALA A 66 -13.01 -16.14 4.27
N PRO A 67 -13.23 -15.73 5.54
CA PRO A 67 -13.80 -14.42 5.85
C PRO A 67 -12.90 -13.28 5.34
N GLY A 68 -13.50 -12.17 4.92
CA GLY A 68 -12.78 -11.00 4.42
C GLY A 68 -13.51 -10.36 3.24
N LYS A 69 -13.07 -9.17 2.83
CA LYS A 69 -13.50 -8.63 1.53
C LYS A 69 -12.79 -9.40 0.41
N ILE A 70 -13.45 -9.55 -0.72
CA ILE A 70 -12.76 -9.97 -1.94
C ILE A 70 -11.76 -8.86 -2.29
N VAL A 71 -10.46 -9.16 -2.15
CA VAL A 71 -9.34 -8.25 -2.48
C VAL A 71 -8.66 -8.62 -3.79
N THR A 72 -9.02 -9.78 -4.36
CA THR A 72 -8.50 -10.25 -5.63
C THR A 72 -9.48 -11.21 -6.29
N ASN A 73 -9.48 -11.21 -7.62
CA ASN A 73 -10.17 -12.21 -8.44
C ASN A 73 -9.22 -13.31 -8.94
N ALA A 74 -7.91 -13.20 -8.67
CA ALA A 74 -6.89 -14.13 -9.14
C ALA A 74 -6.58 -15.21 -8.08
N LYS A 75 -6.60 -16.49 -8.49
CA LYS A 75 -6.03 -17.61 -7.72
C LYS A 75 -4.50 -17.58 -7.79
N GLY A 76 -3.85 -18.42 -6.99
CA GLY A 76 -2.42 -18.69 -7.10
C GLY A 76 -2.04 -19.08 -8.51
N GLY A 77 -0.99 -18.43 -9.03
CA GLY A 77 -0.55 -18.59 -10.42
C GLY A 77 -1.34 -17.76 -11.43
N GLN A 78 -2.40 -17.05 -11.03
CA GLN A 78 -3.19 -16.16 -11.89
C GLN A 78 -2.88 -14.67 -11.70
N SER A 79 -1.86 -14.33 -10.91
CA SER A 79 -1.39 -12.96 -10.72
C SER A 79 0.09 -12.84 -11.10
N ASN A 80 0.48 -11.75 -11.75
CA ASN A 80 1.87 -11.50 -12.12
C ASN A 80 2.79 -11.29 -10.91
N HIS A 81 2.22 -10.90 -9.75
CA HIS A 81 2.92 -10.90 -8.45
C HIS A 81 3.43 -12.28 -8.06
N ASN A 82 2.82 -13.35 -8.58
CA ASN A 82 3.19 -14.72 -8.25
C ASN A 82 4.51 -15.18 -8.86
N TYR A 83 4.99 -14.44 -9.86
CA TYR A 83 6.20 -14.74 -10.59
C TYR A 83 7.32 -13.72 -10.30
N GLY A 84 7.09 -12.80 -9.36
CA GLY A 84 8.07 -11.75 -9.02
C GLY A 84 8.20 -10.68 -10.10
N LEU A 85 7.20 -10.54 -10.96
CA LEU A 85 7.22 -9.68 -12.16
C LEU A 85 6.38 -8.42 -12.03
N ALA A 86 5.78 -8.16 -10.87
CA ALA A 86 4.90 -7.03 -10.64
C ALA A 86 5.14 -6.37 -9.28
N ILE A 87 4.85 -5.07 -9.22
CA ILE A 87 4.85 -4.25 -8.02
C ILE A 87 3.62 -3.34 -8.01
N ASP A 88 3.13 -3.02 -6.82
CA ASP A 88 2.16 -1.94 -6.60
C ASP A 88 2.83 -0.77 -5.91
N TYR A 89 2.51 0.45 -6.31
CA TYR A 89 3.03 1.66 -5.64
C TYR A 89 1.93 2.58 -5.13
N VAL A 90 2.34 3.42 -4.18
CA VAL A 90 1.54 4.53 -3.67
C VAL A 90 2.39 5.79 -3.56
N LEU A 91 1.75 6.95 -3.70
CA LEU A 91 2.39 8.23 -3.37
C LEU A 91 2.25 8.51 -1.88
N LEU A 92 3.23 9.20 -1.31
CA LEU A 92 3.21 9.63 0.09
C LEU A 92 3.18 11.16 0.19
N SER A 93 2.67 11.66 1.31
CA SER A 93 2.93 13.03 1.74
C SER A 93 4.44 13.26 1.91
N GLU A 94 4.85 14.53 1.93
CA GLU A 94 6.26 14.91 2.03
C GLU A 94 6.95 14.41 3.30
N ASP A 95 6.23 14.32 4.41
CA ASP A 95 6.70 13.73 5.66
C ASP A 95 6.66 12.19 5.65
N GLY A 96 6.16 11.57 4.58
CA GLY A 96 6.03 10.12 4.44
C GLY A 96 4.99 9.47 5.35
N LYS A 97 4.11 10.24 5.98
CA LYS A 97 3.13 9.75 6.98
C LYS A 97 1.77 9.40 6.41
N LYS A 98 1.41 9.92 5.23
CA LYS A 98 0.10 9.68 4.60
C LYS A 98 0.27 9.05 3.23
N ALA A 99 -0.44 7.94 3.01
CA ALA A 99 -0.63 7.39 1.67
C ALA A 99 -1.65 8.23 0.89
N LEU A 100 -1.29 8.61 -0.32
CA LEU A 100 -2.07 9.44 -1.25
C LEU A 100 -2.46 8.58 -2.45
N TRP A 101 -3.72 8.14 -2.48
CA TRP A 101 -4.25 7.20 -3.49
C TRP A 101 -4.88 7.89 -4.72
N THR A 102 -4.77 9.21 -4.81
CA THR A 102 -5.34 9.98 -5.91
C THR A 102 -4.50 9.83 -7.17
N VAL A 103 -5.11 9.34 -8.25
CA VAL A 103 -4.47 9.24 -9.57
C VAL A 103 -4.45 10.61 -10.25
N ASN A 104 -3.42 11.40 -9.95
CA ASN A 104 -3.19 12.74 -10.51
C ASN A 104 -1.97 12.76 -11.45
N GLU A 105 -1.54 13.96 -11.86
CA GLU A 105 -0.34 14.14 -12.70
C GLU A 105 0.93 13.52 -12.12
N LYS A 106 1.13 13.59 -10.79
CA LYS A 106 2.28 12.98 -10.11
C LYS A 106 2.22 11.46 -10.19
N TRP A 107 1.03 10.88 -10.04
CA TRP A 107 0.83 9.43 -10.19
C TRP A 107 1.20 8.97 -11.60
N ARG A 108 0.70 9.67 -12.62
CA ARG A 108 0.98 9.39 -14.04
C ARG A 108 2.45 9.61 -14.38
N ARG A 109 3.11 10.59 -13.75
CA ARG A 109 4.53 10.83 -13.90
C ARG A 109 5.36 9.66 -13.39
N VAL A 110 5.02 9.11 -12.22
CA VAL A 110 5.68 7.90 -11.68
C VAL A 110 5.48 6.71 -12.60
N ALA A 111 4.28 6.52 -13.14
CA ALA A 111 4.03 5.47 -14.14
C ALA A 111 4.89 5.67 -15.42
N GLN A 112 5.04 6.90 -15.91
CA GLN A 112 5.93 7.21 -17.04
C GLN A 112 7.40 6.92 -16.74
N ILE A 113 7.89 7.26 -15.55
CA ILE A 113 9.23 6.89 -15.09
C ILE A 113 9.36 5.36 -15.10
N GLY A 114 8.41 4.63 -14.51
CA GLY A 114 8.39 3.17 -14.53
C GLY A 114 8.44 2.61 -15.96
N LYS A 115 7.65 3.16 -16.89
CA LYS A 115 7.66 2.77 -18.30
C LYS A 115 9.03 2.97 -18.96
N SER A 116 9.71 4.08 -18.67
CA SER A 116 11.07 4.32 -19.16
C SER A 116 12.12 3.33 -18.61
N LEU A 117 11.78 2.60 -17.55
CA LEU A 117 12.61 1.60 -16.90
C LEU A 117 12.19 0.15 -17.24
N GLY A 118 11.28 -0.01 -18.21
CA GLY A 118 10.86 -1.31 -18.74
C GLY A 118 9.53 -1.84 -18.19
N PHE A 119 8.85 -1.11 -17.31
CA PHE A 119 7.53 -1.52 -16.82
C PHE A 119 6.43 -1.26 -17.85
N SER A 120 5.41 -2.10 -17.86
CA SER A 120 4.07 -1.76 -18.32
C SER A 120 3.22 -1.30 -17.14
N TRP A 121 2.21 -0.45 -17.39
CA TRP A 121 1.38 0.14 -16.34
C TRP A 121 -0.08 -0.31 -16.45
N GLY A 122 -0.66 -0.77 -15.33
CA GLY A 122 -2.05 -1.21 -15.27
C GLY A 122 -3.08 -0.11 -15.53
N GLY A 123 -2.68 1.16 -15.38
CA GLY A 123 -3.51 2.31 -15.78
C GLY A 123 -3.74 2.44 -17.30
N ASP A 124 -2.89 1.79 -18.12
CA ASP A 124 -3.01 1.78 -19.58
C ASP A 124 -3.92 0.63 -20.11
N TRP A 125 -4.38 -0.27 -19.23
CA TRP A 125 -5.26 -1.36 -19.64
C TRP A 125 -6.61 -0.85 -20.18
N LYS A 126 -7.14 -1.55 -21.20
CA LYS A 126 -8.41 -1.18 -21.87
C LYS A 126 -9.63 -1.32 -20.95
N SER A 127 -9.59 -2.28 -20.04
CA SER A 127 -10.62 -2.53 -19.02
C SER A 127 -9.94 -2.93 -17.70
N PHE A 128 -10.67 -2.82 -16.58
CA PHE A 128 -10.17 -3.15 -15.24
C PHE A 128 -8.83 -2.48 -14.87
N LYS A 129 -8.73 -1.18 -15.13
CA LYS A 129 -7.53 -0.39 -14.85
C LYS A 129 -7.11 -0.52 -13.40
N ASP A 130 -5.87 -0.98 -13.20
CA ASP A 130 -5.23 -1.12 -11.90
C ASP A 130 -4.10 -0.09 -11.78
N TYR A 131 -4.41 1.07 -11.20
CA TYR A 131 -3.52 2.22 -11.23
C TYR A 131 -2.23 2.09 -10.39
N PRO A 132 -2.22 1.37 -9.26
CA PRO A 132 -0.98 1.03 -8.54
C PRO A 132 -0.05 0.07 -9.28
N HIS A 133 -0.59 -0.76 -10.19
CA HIS A 133 0.10 -1.93 -10.72
C HIS A 133 1.10 -1.57 -11.84
N LEU A 134 2.33 -2.04 -11.69
CA LEU A 134 3.38 -2.03 -12.71
C LEU A 134 3.96 -3.44 -12.88
N GLU A 135 4.25 -3.85 -14.12
CA GLU A 135 4.75 -5.20 -14.41
C GLU A 135 5.82 -5.26 -15.52
N MET A 136 6.68 -6.29 -15.47
CA MET A 136 7.66 -6.61 -16.51
C MET A 136 7.46 -8.05 -17.01
N MET A 137 6.52 -8.24 -17.93
CA MET A 137 6.22 -9.58 -18.45
C MET A 137 7.16 -10.05 -19.56
N GLY A 138 8.03 -9.19 -20.09
CA GLY A 138 8.98 -9.55 -21.15
C GLY A 138 8.33 -10.10 -22.42
N GLY A 139 7.12 -9.62 -22.75
CA GLY A 139 6.32 -10.11 -23.88
C GLY A 139 5.60 -11.44 -23.64
N LEU A 140 5.75 -12.06 -22.46
CA LEU A 140 5.04 -13.30 -22.13
C LEU A 140 3.60 -13.03 -21.69
N THR A 141 2.74 -14.03 -21.89
CA THR A 141 1.40 -14.06 -21.32
C THR A 141 1.38 -14.81 -19.98
N LEU A 142 0.33 -14.60 -19.19
CA LEU A 142 0.13 -15.33 -17.93
C LEU A 142 0.09 -16.85 -18.13
N SER A 143 -0.53 -17.33 -19.22
CA SER A 143 -0.57 -18.76 -19.57
C SER A 143 0.84 -19.32 -19.81
N GLN A 144 1.71 -18.56 -20.49
CA GLN A 144 3.10 -18.97 -20.68
C GLN A 144 3.87 -19.03 -19.36
N LEU A 145 3.62 -18.10 -18.42
CA LEU A 145 4.21 -18.15 -17.08
C LEU A 145 3.73 -19.38 -16.28
N GLN A 146 2.44 -19.71 -16.38
CA GLN A 146 1.84 -20.90 -15.78
C GLN A 146 2.45 -22.20 -16.34
N ALA A 147 2.76 -22.21 -17.64
CA ALA A 147 3.47 -23.31 -18.31
C ALA A 147 4.98 -23.37 -18.00
N GLY A 148 5.47 -22.54 -17.07
CA GLY A 148 6.87 -22.57 -16.62
C GLY A 148 7.81 -21.65 -17.39
N LYS A 149 7.38 -20.96 -18.46
CA LYS A 149 8.23 -19.98 -19.14
C LYS A 149 8.54 -18.81 -18.21
N ARG A 150 9.75 -18.25 -18.32
CA ARG A 150 10.18 -17.08 -17.54
C ARG A 150 10.80 -16.06 -18.49
N PRO A 151 10.54 -14.75 -18.29
CA PRO A 151 11.10 -13.73 -19.16
C PRO A 151 12.59 -13.56 -18.87
N VAL A 152 13.36 -13.31 -19.92
CA VAL A 152 14.73 -12.80 -19.80
C VAL A 152 14.64 -11.27 -19.76
N LEU A 153 14.69 -10.71 -18.55
CA LEU A 153 14.66 -9.25 -18.36
C LEU A 153 16.08 -8.70 -18.40
N VAL A 154 16.26 -7.61 -19.13
CA VAL A 154 17.53 -6.87 -19.21
C VAL A 154 17.35 -5.53 -18.48
N SER A 155 18.26 -5.21 -17.57
CA SER A 155 18.24 -3.93 -16.87
C SER A 155 18.59 -2.80 -17.84
N LEU A 156 17.74 -1.75 -17.87
CA LEU A 156 17.98 -0.55 -18.68
C LEU A 156 18.91 0.46 -17.98
N LEU A 157 19.40 0.13 -16.79
CA LEU A 157 20.23 1.01 -15.97
C LEU A 157 21.70 0.99 -16.41
N SER A 158 22.18 -0.14 -16.91
CA SER A 158 23.56 -0.33 -17.39
C SER A 158 23.88 0.50 -18.65
N ASN A 159 22.87 0.79 -19.48
CA ASN A 159 23.04 1.58 -20.71
C ASN A 159 23.10 3.10 -20.47
N LYS A 160 22.91 3.58 -19.24
CA LYS A 160 22.91 5.03 -18.93
C LYS A 160 24.27 5.63 -18.56
N VAL A 161 25.35 4.85 -18.52
CA VAL A 161 26.71 5.41 -18.26
C VAL A 161 27.29 6.14 -19.48
N SER A 162 26.71 5.99 -20.69
CA SER A 162 27.27 6.61 -21.91
C SER A 162 26.35 7.62 -22.63
N ALA A 163 25.22 8.03 -22.05
CA ALA A 163 24.34 9.01 -22.70
C ALA A 163 24.73 10.46 -22.34
N LYS A 164 25.51 11.09 -23.22
CA LYS A 164 25.78 12.54 -23.26
C LYS A 164 24.45 13.33 -23.27
N PRO A 165 24.39 14.57 -22.74
CA PRO A 165 23.12 15.25 -22.48
C PRO A 165 22.41 15.63 -23.78
N ILE A 166 21.18 15.14 -23.97
CA ILE A 166 20.28 15.62 -25.02
C ILE A 166 19.65 16.92 -24.51
N LYS A 167 19.94 18.03 -25.20
CA LYS A 167 19.28 19.33 -25.00
C LYS A 167 17.80 19.22 -25.36
N THR A 168 16.91 19.50 -24.42
CA THR A 168 15.48 19.69 -24.70
C THR A 168 15.11 21.16 -24.50
N SER A 169 14.73 21.81 -25.60
CA SER A 169 14.11 23.14 -25.63
C SER A 169 12.67 23.10 -25.09
N PRO A 170 12.14 24.24 -24.58
CA PRO A 170 10.91 24.28 -23.77
C PRO A 170 9.64 24.34 -24.62
N ILE A 171 8.60 23.60 -24.20
CA ILE A 171 7.25 23.68 -24.79
C ILE A 171 6.36 24.55 -23.89
N LYS A 172 5.72 25.53 -24.54
CA LYS A 172 4.89 26.61 -23.99
C LYS A 172 3.63 26.11 -23.27
N SER A 173 3.28 26.82 -22.20
CA SER A 173 2.05 26.79 -21.41
C SER A 173 0.86 27.50 -22.06
N SER A 174 -0.37 27.05 -21.78
CA SER A 174 -1.59 27.89 -21.74
C SER A 174 -2.73 27.21 -20.94
N PRO A 175 -3.70 27.96 -20.36
CA PRO A 175 -4.23 27.69 -19.02
C PRO A 175 -5.74 27.34 -18.97
N SER A 176 -6.22 26.74 -17.86
CA SER A 176 -7.65 26.77 -17.51
C SER A 176 -7.95 26.65 -16.00
N LYS A 177 -8.45 27.78 -15.48
CA LYS A 177 -9.49 28.06 -14.46
C LYS A 177 -9.60 27.29 -13.13
N SER A 178 -9.71 28.12 -12.08
CA SER A 178 -10.03 27.86 -10.68
C SER A 178 -11.51 27.57 -10.42
N THR A 179 -11.81 26.79 -9.37
CA THR A 179 -12.96 27.00 -8.48
C THR A 179 -12.67 26.40 -7.08
N SER A 180 -13.26 27.00 -6.05
CA SER A 180 -12.96 26.94 -4.61
C SER A 180 -14.09 26.28 -3.80
N LYS A 181 -13.81 25.61 -2.64
CA LYS A 181 -14.67 25.58 -1.40
C LYS A 181 -14.10 24.73 -0.21
N PRO A 182 -14.67 24.74 1.04
CA PRO A 182 -14.04 25.26 2.26
C PRO A 182 -13.83 24.26 3.45
N LYS A 183 -13.29 24.76 4.58
CA LYS A 183 -12.86 24.09 5.84
C LYS A 183 -13.99 23.89 6.88
N THR A 184 -13.88 22.88 7.77
CA THR A 184 -14.52 22.85 9.11
C THR A 184 -13.69 22.12 10.20
N ASN A 185 -13.76 22.61 11.45
CA ASN A 185 -13.02 22.26 12.69
C ASN A 185 -13.71 21.19 13.58
N THR A 186 -13.02 20.48 14.49
CA THR A 186 -13.63 19.66 15.58
C THR A 186 -12.80 19.55 16.89
N SER A 187 -13.51 19.43 18.03
CA SER A 187 -13.09 19.36 19.44
C SER A 187 -12.73 17.93 19.94
N LYS A 188 -11.87 17.81 20.97
CA LYS A 188 -11.28 16.52 21.46
C LYS A 188 -12.27 15.65 22.27
N LYS A 189 -12.50 14.38 21.84
CA LYS A 189 -13.23 13.32 22.57
C LYS A 189 -12.30 12.46 23.44
N THR A 190 -12.76 12.03 24.62
CA THR A 190 -12.11 11.03 25.50
C THR A 190 -12.73 9.62 25.30
N TYR A 191 -11.91 8.56 25.29
CA TYR A 191 -12.33 7.17 25.03
C TYR A 191 -12.13 6.27 26.27
N ASN A 192 -13.21 5.66 26.78
CA ASN A 192 -13.17 4.79 27.97
C ASN A 192 -12.73 3.35 27.61
N LEU A 193 -11.42 3.09 27.59
CA LEU A 193 -10.83 1.82 27.16
C LEU A 193 -10.86 0.71 28.25
N PRO A 194 -11.31 -0.53 27.92
CA PRO A 194 -11.41 -1.62 28.90
C PRO A 194 -10.04 -2.14 29.33
N SER A 195 -9.91 -2.63 30.56
CA SER A 195 -8.67 -3.21 31.12
C SER A 195 -8.42 -4.68 30.75
N GLY A 196 -9.46 -5.41 30.34
CA GLY A 196 -9.38 -6.84 30.03
C GLY A 196 -8.71 -7.18 28.70
N ILE A 197 -8.51 -8.49 28.47
CA ILE A 197 -7.98 -9.01 27.20
C ILE A 197 -9.14 -9.19 26.20
N LEU A 198 -9.01 -8.62 25.01
CA LEU A 198 -9.95 -8.83 23.91
C LEU A 198 -9.22 -9.48 22.73
N LYS A 199 -9.80 -10.57 22.21
CA LYS A 199 -9.27 -11.34 21.08
C LYS A 199 -10.43 -11.95 20.30
N VAL A 200 -10.12 -12.49 19.12
CA VAL A 200 -11.12 -13.23 18.35
C VAL A 200 -11.47 -14.53 19.08
N THR A 201 -12.75 -14.72 19.36
CA THR A 201 -13.30 -15.91 20.06
C THR A 201 -14.50 -16.47 19.28
N LYS A 202 -14.98 -17.66 19.62
CA LYS A 202 -16.24 -18.22 19.12
C LYS A 202 -17.13 -18.59 20.33
N PRO A 203 -18.26 -17.90 20.58
CA PRO A 203 -18.78 -16.74 19.85
C PRO A 203 -17.88 -15.50 20.00
N LEU A 204 -18.01 -14.52 19.10
CA LEU A 204 -17.19 -13.31 19.10
C LEU A 204 -17.41 -12.51 20.39
N THR A 205 -16.31 -12.07 20.99
CA THR A 205 -16.34 -11.11 22.10
C THR A 205 -16.99 -9.82 21.60
N LYS A 206 -18.00 -9.32 22.33
CA LYS A 206 -18.80 -8.16 21.93
C LYS A 206 -19.12 -7.25 23.10
N GLY A 207 -19.49 -6.00 22.82
CA GLY A 207 -20.02 -5.06 23.81
C GLY A 207 -19.31 -3.71 23.85
N ALA A 208 -19.64 -2.91 24.85
CA ALA A 208 -19.20 -1.51 24.96
C ALA A 208 -17.67 -1.36 24.98
N GLY A 209 -16.95 -2.27 25.65
CA GLY A 209 -15.49 -2.25 25.69
C GLY A 209 -14.84 -2.47 24.32
N VAL A 210 -15.39 -3.37 23.50
CA VAL A 210 -14.92 -3.58 22.13
C VAL A 210 -15.19 -2.35 21.27
N LYS A 211 -16.39 -1.77 21.39
CA LYS A 211 -16.78 -0.55 20.68
C LYS A 211 -15.83 0.61 21.00
N ALA A 212 -15.46 0.79 22.27
CA ALA A 212 -14.51 1.83 22.68
C ALA A 212 -13.11 1.63 22.05
N VAL A 213 -12.60 0.39 21.99
CA VAL A 213 -11.33 0.07 21.32
C VAL A 213 -11.41 0.37 19.82
N GLN A 214 -12.50 -0.01 19.18
CA GLN A 214 -12.74 0.25 17.76
C GLN A 214 -12.81 1.75 17.46
N GLU A 215 -13.52 2.53 18.27
CA GLU A 215 -13.63 3.99 18.11
C GLU A 215 -12.28 4.69 18.34
N ALA A 216 -11.52 4.25 19.35
CA ALA A 216 -10.18 4.76 19.62
C ALA A 216 -9.22 4.46 18.46
N LEU A 217 -9.19 3.23 17.96
CA LEU A 217 -8.37 2.87 16.81
C LEU A 217 -8.85 3.55 15.52
N SER A 218 -10.14 3.83 15.38
CA SER A 218 -10.69 4.60 14.24
C SER A 218 -10.21 6.05 14.29
N ALA A 219 -10.21 6.67 15.47
CA ALA A 219 -9.65 8.01 15.69
C ALA A 219 -8.14 8.08 15.42
N LEU A 220 -7.43 6.98 15.68
CA LEU A 220 -6.01 6.81 15.35
C LEU A 220 -5.78 6.32 13.90
N PHE A 221 -6.84 6.22 13.09
CA PHE A 221 -6.82 5.77 11.67
C PHE A 221 -6.38 4.32 11.43
N PHE A 222 -6.42 3.46 12.45
CA PHE A 222 -6.14 2.03 12.37
C PHE A 222 -7.40 1.16 12.16
N TYR A 223 -8.61 1.64 12.48
CA TYR A 223 -9.88 0.87 12.44
C TYR A 223 -10.91 1.40 11.42
N PRO A 224 -11.68 0.55 10.71
CA PRO A 224 -11.65 0.66 9.26
C PRO A 224 -12.94 1.14 8.58
N GLU A 225 -12.72 1.66 7.37
CA GLU A 225 -13.70 1.98 6.33
C GLU A 225 -14.39 3.33 6.47
N LYS A 226 -13.72 4.39 6.01
CA LYS A 226 -14.30 5.75 5.89
C LYS A 226 -15.63 5.79 5.12
N GLY A 227 -15.87 4.81 4.24
CA GLY A 227 -17.11 4.67 3.47
C GLY A 227 -18.17 3.75 4.10
N ALA A 228 -17.90 3.10 5.23
CA ALA A 228 -18.89 2.26 5.93
C ALA A 228 -19.61 3.06 7.02
N LYS A 229 -20.86 2.67 7.32
CA LYS A 229 -21.63 3.24 8.44
C LYS A 229 -20.81 3.10 9.74
N ASN A 230 -20.70 4.20 10.49
CA ASN A 230 -19.90 4.32 11.72
C ASN A 230 -18.41 3.92 11.58
N HIS A 231 -17.80 4.07 10.40
CA HIS A 231 -16.39 3.73 10.19
C HIS A 231 -16.06 2.28 10.61
N GLY A 232 -16.99 1.36 10.34
CA GLY A 232 -16.82 -0.07 10.65
C GLY A 232 -16.87 -0.42 12.14
N VAL A 233 -17.25 0.51 13.01
CA VAL A 233 -17.48 0.27 14.44
C VAL A 233 -18.81 -0.46 14.63
N ASP A 234 -18.73 -1.73 15.03
CA ASP A 234 -19.87 -2.63 15.20
C ASP A 234 -19.97 -3.21 16.63
N GLY A 235 -18.97 -2.99 17.49
CA GLY A 235 -18.91 -3.52 18.84
C GLY A 235 -18.53 -5.00 18.93
N TYR A 236 -18.04 -5.63 17.84
CA TYR A 236 -17.61 -7.03 17.80
C TYR A 236 -16.09 -7.17 17.59
N TYR A 237 -15.42 -7.97 18.44
CA TYR A 237 -13.99 -8.20 18.33
C TYR A 237 -13.73 -9.30 17.29
N GLY A 238 -14.00 -8.96 16.04
CA GLY A 238 -13.77 -9.81 14.88
C GLY A 238 -12.39 -9.61 14.27
N LEU A 239 -12.17 -10.27 13.12
CA LEU A 239 -10.89 -10.22 12.39
C LEU A 239 -10.50 -8.80 11.98
N LYS A 240 -11.46 -7.91 11.71
CA LYS A 240 -11.19 -6.49 11.45
C LYS A 240 -10.58 -5.81 12.68
N THR A 241 -11.14 -6.04 13.87
CA THR A 241 -10.64 -5.47 15.15
C THR A 241 -9.26 -6.01 15.48
N ALA A 242 -9.07 -7.31 15.30
CA ALA A 242 -7.76 -7.94 15.50
C ALA A 242 -6.70 -7.43 14.51
N ASP A 243 -7.03 -7.27 13.23
CA ASP A 243 -6.11 -6.73 12.21
C ASP A 243 -5.74 -5.27 12.47
N ALA A 244 -6.69 -4.43 12.88
CA ALA A 244 -6.39 -3.07 13.28
C ALA A 244 -5.55 -2.98 14.55
N VAL A 245 -5.84 -3.81 15.55
CA VAL A 245 -5.00 -3.93 16.75
C VAL A 245 -3.60 -4.40 16.36
N LYS A 246 -3.48 -5.36 15.44
CA LYS A 246 -2.21 -5.86 14.93
C LYS A 246 -1.39 -4.79 14.21
N ARG A 247 -2.03 -4.01 13.34
CA ARG A 247 -1.39 -2.86 12.66
C ARG A 247 -0.96 -1.80 13.67
N PHE A 248 -1.81 -1.51 14.66
CA PHE A 248 -1.51 -0.55 15.72
C PHE A 248 -0.33 -1.02 16.58
N GLN A 249 -0.32 -2.30 16.97
CA GLN A 249 0.77 -2.93 17.71
C GLN A 249 2.09 -2.85 16.93
N LEU A 250 2.08 -3.22 15.64
CA LEU A 250 3.25 -3.14 14.77
C LEU A 250 3.81 -1.72 14.71
N MET A 251 2.93 -0.72 14.57
CA MET A 251 3.33 0.70 14.51
C MET A 251 3.84 1.26 15.85
N ASN A 252 3.50 0.63 16.97
CA ASN A 252 3.92 1.06 18.32
C ASN A 252 4.98 0.15 18.94
N GLY A 253 5.64 -0.70 18.14
CA GLY A 253 6.71 -1.58 18.61
C GLY A 253 6.25 -2.66 19.60
N LEU A 254 4.98 -3.04 19.54
CA LEU A 254 4.41 -4.13 20.33
C LEU A 254 4.40 -5.43 19.50
N THR A 255 4.29 -6.57 20.18
CA THR A 255 3.98 -7.84 19.52
C THR A 255 2.68 -7.71 18.72
N ALA A 256 2.76 -7.90 17.40
CA ALA A 256 1.65 -7.72 16.47
C ALA A 256 0.79 -9.00 16.40
N ASP A 257 0.19 -9.39 17.51
CA ASP A 257 -0.63 -10.60 17.66
C ASP A 257 -2.13 -10.35 17.42
N GLY A 258 -2.56 -9.09 17.33
CA GLY A 258 -3.96 -8.70 17.16
C GLY A 258 -4.80 -8.85 18.43
N ILE A 259 -4.15 -9.05 19.57
CA ILE A 259 -4.78 -9.20 20.89
C ILE A 259 -4.70 -7.87 21.64
N TYR A 260 -5.85 -7.31 21.98
CA TYR A 260 -5.91 -6.15 22.83
C TYR A 260 -5.73 -6.58 24.30
N GLY A 261 -4.82 -5.92 25.01
CA GLY A 261 -4.53 -6.15 26.43
C GLY A 261 -3.77 -4.95 27.03
N PRO A 262 -3.23 -5.05 28.26
CA PRO A 262 -2.70 -3.90 28.99
C PRO A 262 -1.63 -3.08 28.24
N LYS A 263 -0.73 -3.75 27.50
CA LYS A 263 0.31 -3.07 26.68
C LYS A 263 -0.31 -2.29 25.52
N THR A 264 -1.23 -2.91 24.78
CA THR A 264 -1.97 -2.29 23.67
C THR A 264 -2.82 -1.12 24.18
N LYS A 265 -3.52 -1.28 25.31
CA LYS A 265 -4.30 -0.22 25.98
C LYS A 265 -3.44 1.01 26.25
N LYS A 266 -2.34 0.84 26.99
CA LYS A 266 -1.43 1.94 27.37
C LYS A 266 -0.88 2.68 26.14
N ALA A 267 -0.58 1.94 25.07
CA ALA A 267 -0.13 2.54 23.82
C ALA A 267 -1.24 3.36 23.15
N ILE A 268 -2.48 2.86 23.07
CA ILE A 268 -3.62 3.60 22.52
C ILE A 268 -3.88 4.89 23.33
N GLU A 269 -3.89 4.81 24.65
CA GLU A 269 -4.07 5.98 25.53
C GLU A 269 -2.98 7.04 25.31
N LYS A 270 -1.72 6.60 25.13
CA LYS A 270 -0.61 7.51 24.80
C LYS A 270 -0.80 8.16 23.44
N SER A 271 -1.28 7.42 22.43
CA SER A 271 -1.50 7.94 21.08
C SER A 271 -2.69 8.90 20.95
N LEU A 272 -3.61 8.92 21.92
CA LEU A 272 -4.82 9.76 21.91
C LEU A 272 -4.65 11.13 22.61
N LYS A 273 -3.52 11.39 23.29
CA LYS A 273 -3.25 12.68 23.96
C LYS A 273 -2.80 13.75 22.98
#